data_AF-A0A958XU99-F1
#
_entry.id   AF-A0A958XU99-F1
#
_cell.length_a   1.000
_cell.length_b   1.000
_cell.length_c   1.000
_cell.angle_alpha   90.00
_cell.angle_beta   90.00
_cell.angle_gamma   90.00
#
_symmetry.space_group_name_H-M   'P 1'
#
loop_
_entity.id
_entity.type
_entity.pdbx_description
1 polymer ?
#
loop_
_entity_poly.entity_id
_entity_poly.type
_entity_poly.pdbx_seq_one_letter_code
_entity_poly.pdbx_strand_id
1 'polypeptide(L)'
;MHCNGALVSGVTMPSVVLTNDTIVPHIDPADGCWLYEGLPAGGNYSITPEKDGDDLNGVSMFDIIQGERHILGLEPLSTPYHIIAADVSKSNSITTFDLVASRRLIQGIYTEFPTNTSWRL
;
A
#
# COMPACT_ATOMS: atom_id res chain seq x y z
N MET A 1 8.79 -16.54 -13.22
CA MET A 1 7.76 -15.53 -12.90
C MET A 1 7.76 -14.59 -14.11
N HIS A 2 6.72 -14.62 -14.95
CA HIS A 2 6.68 -13.78 -16.15
C HIS A 2 6.11 -12.43 -15.76
N CYS A 3 6.87 -11.36 -15.96
CA CYS A 3 6.36 -10.01 -15.91
C CYS A 3 5.86 -9.62 -17.32
N ASN A 4 4.89 -8.71 -17.39
CA ASN A 4 4.23 -8.29 -18.64
C ASN A 4 4.81 -6.99 -19.22
N GLY A 5 5.96 -6.53 -18.72
CA GLY A 5 6.64 -5.30 -19.10
C GLY A 5 5.91 -4.00 -18.78
N ALA A 6 4.74 -4.06 -18.15
CA ALA A 6 3.99 -2.87 -17.77
C ALA A 6 4.52 -2.33 -16.43
N LEU A 7 5.12 -1.14 -16.46
CA LEU A 7 5.51 -0.43 -15.24
C LEU A 7 4.25 0.03 -14.49
N VAL A 8 4.15 -0.35 -13.22
CA VAL A 8 3.12 0.15 -12.31
C VAL A 8 3.70 1.33 -11.55
N SER A 9 3.17 2.54 -11.81
CA SER A 9 3.60 3.76 -11.12
C SER A 9 3.42 3.64 -9.60
N GLY A 10 4.39 4.16 -8.85
CA GLY A 10 4.39 4.17 -7.38
C GLY A 10 4.78 2.85 -6.73
N VAL A 11 5.12 1.80 -7.50
CA VAL A 11 5.59 0.52 -6.94
C VAL A 11 7.11 0.55 -6.78
N THR A 12 7.57 0.30 -5.56
CA THR A 12 8.98 0.16 -5.19
C THR A 12 9.31 -1.28 -4.82
N MET A 13 10.43 -1.77 -5.33
CA MET A 13 10.97 -3.10 -5.01
C MET A 13 12.02 -2.97 -3.89
N PRO A 14 11.94 -3.79 -2.82
CA PRO A 14 12.90 -3.73 -1.71
C PRO A 14 14.27 -4.27 -2.12
N SER A 15 15.34 -3.75 -1.52
CA SER A 15 16.68 -4.33 -1.67
C SER A 15 16.83 -5.60 -0.83
N VAL A 16 17.63 -6.56 -1.30
CA VAL A 16 17.95 -7.77 -0.55
C VAL A 16 19.29 -7.59 0.15
N VAL A 17 19.29 -7.62 1.48
CA VAL A 17 20.50 -7.51 2.29
C VAL A 17 21.08 -8.90 2.56
N LEU A 18 22.31 -9.12 2.11
CA LEU A 18 23.12 -10.30 2.38
C LEU A 18 24.20 -9.97 3.41
N THR A 19 24.87 -10.99 3.95
CA THR A 19 25.84 -10.84 5.03
C THR A 19 27.00 -9.87 4.71
N ASN A 20 27.38 -9.77 3.43
CA ASN A 20 28.50 -8.94 2.97
C ASN A 20 28.12 -8.05 1.76
N ASP A 21 26.85 -7.98 1.39
CA ASP A 21 26.42 -7.27 0.18
C ASP A 21 24.97 -6.82 0.27
N THR A 22 24.57 -5.86 -0.55
CA THR A 22 23.17 -5.45 -0.72
C THR A 22 22.83 -5.49 -2.20
N ILE A 23 21.93 -6.40 -2.56
CA ILE A 23 21.44 -6.52 -3.93
C ILE A 23 20.31 -5.51 -4.12
N VAL A 24 20.56 -4.52 -4.98
CA VAL A 24 19.57 -3.50 -5.36
C VAL A 24 18.88 -3.94 -6.65
N PRO A 25 17.53 -4.00 -6.67
CA PRO A 25 16.82 -4.35 -7.89
C PRO A 25 16.94 -3.23 -8.93
N HIS A 26 16.93 -3.61 -10.20
CA HIS A 26 16.89 -2.67 -11.31
C HIS A 26 15.90 -3.14 -12.38
N ILE A 27 15.51 -2.23 -13.28
CA ILE A 27 14.63 -2.53 -14.40
C ILE A 27 15.47 -3.05 -15.55
N ASP A 28 15.11 -4.20 -16.10
CA ASP A 28 15.68 -4.74 -17.34
C ASP A 28 15.31 -3.81 -18.51
N PRO A 29 16.29 -3.26 -19.24
CA PRO A 29 16.01 -2.46 -20.44
C PRO A 29 15.36 -3.25 -21.58
N ALA A 30 15.43 -4.58 -21.59
CA ALA A 30 14.89 -5.42 -22.66
C ALA A 30 13.37 -5.62 -22.58
N ASP A 31 12.85 -5.85 -21.37
CA ASP A 31 11.44 -6.17 -21.16
C ASP A 31 10.74 -5.30 -20.11
N GLY A 32 11.47 -4.43 -19.40
CA GLY A 32 10.90 -3.54 -18.38
C GLY A 32 10.60 -4.21 -17.04
N CYS A 33 11.09 -5.43 -16.83
CA CYS A 33 10.86 -6.19 -15.60
C CYS A 33 11.90 -5.90 -14.52
N TRP A 34 11.53 -6.04 -13.25
CA TRP A 34 12.47 -5.92 -12.14
C TRP A 34 13.35 -7.16 -12.03
N LEU A 35 14.66 -6.95 -11.91
CA LEU A 35 15.69 -7.98 -11.78
C LEU A 35 16.49 -7.81 -10.49
N TYR A 36 16.85 -8.95 -9.90
CA TYR A 36 17.78 -9.06 -8.78
C TYR A 36 18.98 -9.91 -9.23
N GLU A 37 20.08 -9.25 -9.58
CA GLU A 37 21.30 -9.93 -9.99
C GLU A 37 22.18 -10.28 -8.79
N GLY A 38 22.90 -11.41 -8.87
CA GLY A 38 23.85 -11.80 -7.83
C GLY A 38 23.24 -12.47 -6.60
N LEU A 39 21.96 -12.85 -6.62
CA LEU A 39 21.36 -13.67 -5.57
C LEU A 39 21.99 -15.09 -5.55
N PRO A 40 22.56 -15.54 -4.41
CA PRO A 40 23.07 -16.89 -4.25
C PRO A 40 22.06 -17.98 -4.62
N ALA A 41 22.48 -18.93 -5.45
CA ALA A 41 21.67 -20.09 -5.80
C ALA A 41 21.35 -20.95 -4.56
N GLY A 42 20.11 -21.41 -4.46
CA GLY A 42 19.64 -22.21 -3.31
C GLY A 42 19.26 -21.38 -2.08
N GLY A 43 19.36 -20.05 -2.13
CA GLY A 43 18.80 -19.17 -1.10
C GLY A 43 17.28 -19.08 -1.17
N ASN A 44 16.63 -18.96 -0.01
CA ASN A 44 15.20 -18.68 0.09
C ASN A 44 15.01 -17.17 0.28
N TYR A 45 14.41 -16.51 -0.70
CA TYR A 45 14.14 -15.07 -0.68
C TYR A 45 12.64 -14.81 -0.75
N SER A 46 12.15 -13.88 0.08
CA SER A 46 10.81 -13.33 -0.02
C SER A 46 10.92 -11.86 -0.38
N ILE A 47 10.35 -11.48 -1.52
CA ILE A 47 10.35 -10.12 -2.03
C ILE A 47 8.90 -9.64 -1.99
N THR A 48 8.66 -8.58 -1.21
CA THR A 48 7.35 -7.95 -1.09
C THR A 48 7.43 -6.54 -1.66
N PRO A 49 6.89 -6.27 -2.86
CA PRO A 49 6.83 -4.92 -3.37
C PRO A 49 5.90 -4.06 -2.50
N GLU A 50 6.24 -2.79 -2.40
CA GLU A 50 5.43 -1.79 -1.70
C GLU A 50 4.95 -0.75 -2.70
N LYS A 51 3.73 -0.26 -2.50
CA LYS A 51 3.20 0.86 -3.27
C LYS A 51 2.72 1.92 -2.28
N ASP A 52 3.25 3.12 -2.43
CA ASP A 52 2.92 4.23 -1.54
C ASP A 52 2.73 5.53 -2.32
N GLY A 53 1.98 6.45 -1.72
CA GLY A 53 1.58 7.72 -2.30
C GLY A 53 0.27 7.68 -3.09
N ASP A 54 -0.17 8.86 -3.50
CA ASP A 54 -1.49 9.09 -4.11
C ASP A 54 -2.65 8.66 -3.20
N ASP A 55 -2.51 8.95 -1.90
CA ASP A 55 -3.44 8.54 -0.83
C ASP A 55 -4.87 9.02 -1.06
N LEU A 56 -5.05 10.14 -1.77
CA LEU A 56 -6.36 10.69 -2.09
C LEU A 56 -7.07 9.93 -3.22
N ASN A 57 -6.35 9.08 -3.96
CA ASN A 57 -6.88 8.38 -5.11
C ASN A 57 -8.03 7.44 -4.72
N GLY A 58 -9.21 7.71 -5.28
CA GLY A 58 -10.41 6.95 -4.97
C GLY A 58 -11.01 7.22 -3.59
N VAL A 59 -10.43 8.12 -2.78
CA VAL A 59 -10.96 8.50 -1.46
C VAL A 59 -11.91 9.69 -1.59
N SER A 60 -13.12 9.53 -1.08
CA SER A 60 -14.20 10.51 -1.19
C SER A 60 -14.96 10.69 0.12
N MET A 61 -15.82 11.71 0.16
CA MET A 61 -16.74 11.90 1.29
C MET A 61 -17.73 10.74 1.45
N PHE A 62 -17.99 9.96 0.40
CA PHE A 62 -18.84 8.78 0.48
C PHE A 62 -18.22 7.69 1.35
N ASP A 63 -16.90 7.50 1.28
CA ASP A 63 -16.18 6.50 2.09
C ASP A 63 -16.25 6.83 3.58
N ILE A 64 -16.23 8.11 3.93
CA ILE A 64 -16.44 8.59 5.30
C ILE A 64 -17.85 8.24 5.80
N ILE A 65 -18.87 8.45 4.97
CA ILE A 65 -20.26 8.11 5.33
C ILE A 65 -20.40 6.59 5.54
N GLN A 66 -19.79 5.79 4.67
CA GLN A 66 -19.80 4.33 4.81
C GLN A 66 -19.07 3.87 6.08
N GLY A 67 -17.93 4.48 6.42
CA GLY A 67 -17.22 4.22 7.67
C GLY A 67 -18.03 4.61 8.91
N GLU A 68 -18.73 5.74 8.88
CA GLU A 68 -19.64 6.16 9.98
C GLU A 68 -20.76 5.14 10.18
N ARG A 69 -21.41 4.70 9.10
CA ARG A 69 -22.47 3.68 9.16
C ARG A 69 -21.96 2.32 9.64
N HIS A 70 -20.71 1.98 9.31
CA HIS A 70 -20.05 0.78 9.83
C HIS A 70 -19.84 0.86 11.34
N ILE A 71 -19.29 1.98 11.85
CA ILE A 71 -19.06 2.20 13.29
C ILE A 71 -20.37 2.14 14.07
N LEU A 72 -21.45 2.70 13.51
CA LEU A 72 -22.78 2.69 14.13
C LEU A 72 -23.51 1.33 13.99
N GLY A 73 -22.94 0.36 13.27
CA GLY A 73 -23.56 -0.94 13.03
C GLY A 73 -24.78 -0.91 12.10
N LEU A 74 -24.98 0.20 11.38
CA LEU A 74 -26.12 0.39 10.47
C LEU A 74 -25.89 -0.30 9.11
N GLU A 75 -24.66 -0.20 8.61
CA GLU A 75 -24.26 -0.86 7.35
C GLU A 75 -22.79 -1.30 7.50
N PRO A 76 -22.54 -2.56 7.89
CA PRO A 76 -21.18 -3.06 8.04
C PRO A 76 -20.47 -3.17 6.69
N LEU A 77 -19.19 -2.77 6.64
CA LEU A 77 -18.32 -3.06 5.50
C LEU A 77 -18.21 -4.58 5.30
N SER A 78 -18.50 -5.02 4.08
CA SER A 78 -18.74 -6.43 3.76
C SER A 78 -17.52 -7.18 3.25
N THR A 79 -16.44 -6.48 2.88
CA THR A 79 -15.24 -7.09 2.31
C THR A 79 -14.01 -6.80 3.17
N PRO A 80 -13.05 -7.73 3.27
CA PRO A 80 -11.79 -7.49 3.97
C PRO A 80 -11.05 -6.25 3.45
N TYR A 81 -11.11 -6.00 2.13
CA TYR A 81 -10.46 -4.85 1.51
C TYR A 81 -11.07 -3.52 1.96
N HIS A 82 -12.40 -3.45 2.09
CA HIS A 82 -13.03 -2.24 2.63
C HIS A 82 -12.64 -2.01 4.09
N ILE A 83 -12.48 -3.07 4.88
CA ILE A 83 -12.06 -2.96 6.28
C ILE A 83 -10.62 -2.42 6.37
N ILE A 84 -9.72 -2.97 5.56
CA ILE A 84 -8.31 -2.55 5.48
C ILE A 84 -8.19 -1.09 5.02
N ALA A 85 -8.98 -0.69 4.02
CA ALA A 85 -9.02 0.67 3.51
C ALA A 85 -9.60 1.67 4.52
N ALA A 86 -10.59 1.26 5.32
CA ALA A 86 -11.23 2.12 6.32
C ALA A 86 -10.37 2.35 7.58
N ASP A 87 -9.47 1.42 7.94
CA ASP A 87 -8.50 1.57 9.02
C ASP A 87 -7.22 2.28 8.53
N VAL A 88 -7.32 3.59 8.32
CA VAL A 88 -6.19 4.40 7.82
C VAL A 88 -5.08 4.57 8.85
N SER A 89 -5.37 4.33 10.14
CA SER A 89 -4.39 4.41 11.23
C SER A 89 -3.57 3.13 11.46
N LYS A 90 -3.86 2.03 10.75
CA LYS A 90 -3.26 0.69 10.97
C LYS A 90 -3.47 0.16 12.39
N SER A 91 -4.59 0.50 13.02
CA SER A 91 -4.90 0.10 14.39
C SER A 91 -5.57 -1.28 14.49
N ASN A 92 -5.91 -1.90 13.36
CA ASN A 92 -6.77 -3.10 13.25
C ASN A 92 -8.21 -2.87 13.76
N SER A 93 -8.63 -1.61 13.86
CA SER A 93 -9.98 -1.21 14.24
C SER A 93 -10.40 -0.01 13.40
N ILE A 94 -11.69 0.07 13.06
CA ILE A 94 -12.24 1.22 12.35
C ILE A 94 -12.89 2.13 13.38
N THR A 95 -12.37 3.33 13.51
CA THR A 95 -12.79 4.30 14.53
C THR A 95 -13.09 5.66 13.92
N THR A 96 -13.64 6.55 14.74
CA THR A 96 -13.87 7.94 14.32
C THR A 96 -12.57 8.69 14.02
N PHE A 97 -11.42 8.23 14.56
CA PHE A 97 -10.12 8.77 14.21
C PHE A 97 -9.81 8.59 12.73
N ASP A 98 -10.10 7.41 12.18
CA ASP A 98 -9.85 7.08 10.78
C ASP A 98 -10.68 7.95 9.83
N LEU A 99 -11.93 8.25 10.21
CA LEU A 99 -12.80 9.15 9.47
C LEU A 99 -12.27 10.59 9.45
N VAL A 100 -11.76 11.08 10.59
CA VAL A 100 -11.19 12.43 10.69
C VAL A 100 -9.90 12.53 9.88
N ALA A 101 -9.04 11.50 9.92
CA ALA A 101 -7.83 11.45 9.12
C ALA A 101 -8.14 11.47 7.61
N SER A 102 -9.09 10.64 7.16
CA SER A 102 -9.56 10.62 5.77
C SER A 102 -10.15 11.97 5.34
N ARG A 103 -10.92 12.63 6.22
CA ARG A 103 -11.48 13.96 5.96
C ARG A 103 -10.39 15.03 5.80
N ARG A 104 -9.33 14.97 6.63
CA ARG A 104 -8.18 15.88 6.53
C ARG A 104 -7.41 15.68 5.23
N LEU A 105 -7.31 14.43 4.75
CA LEU A 105 -6.73 14.11 3.45
C LEU A 105 -7.55 14.73 2.30
N ILE A 106 -8.88 14.54 2.30
CA ILE A 106 -9.79 15.15 1.29
C ILE A 106 -9.70 16.68 1.29
N GLN A 107 -9.52 17.28 2.47
CA GLN A 107 -9.36 18.73 2.61
C GLN A 107 -7.97 19.25 2.22
N GLY A 108 -7.03 18.37 1.87
CA GLY A 108 -5.64 18.72 1.56
C GLY A 108 -4.83 19.19 2.76
N ILE A 109 -5.30 18.95 3.99
CA ILE A 109 -4.56 19.22 5.23
C ILE A 109 -3.45 18.18 5.38
N TYR A 110 -3.77 16.94 5.03
CA TYR A 110 -2.78 15.88 4.81
C TYR A 110 -2.62 15.68 3.32
N THR A 111 -1.37 15.47 2.89
CA THR A 111 -1.04 14.99 1.54
C THR A 111 -0.80 13.48 1.54
N GLU A 112 -0.52 12.90 2.71
CA GLU A 112 -0.26 11.48 2.94
C GLU A 112 -0.71 11.10 4.37
N PHE A 113 -1.01 9.84 4.61
CA PHE A 113 -1.32 9.34 5.94
C PHE A 113 -0.04 9.21 6.78
N PRO A 114 0.03 9.85 7.97
CA PRO A 114 1.28 9.95 8.73
C PRO A 114 1.78 8.63 9.32
N THR A 115 0.92 7.62 9.42
CA THR A 115 1.23 6.33 10.07
C THR A 115 0.99 5.14 9.15
N ASN A 116 0.70 5.37 7.87
CA ASN A 116 0.26 4.32 6.95
C ASN A 116 0.77 4.56 5.53
N THR A 117 0.72 3.53 4.71
CA THR A 117 1.00 3.57 3.28
C THR A 117 -0.34 3.49 2.55
N SER A 118 -0.47 4.17 1.40
CA SER A 118 -1.75 4.25 0.69
C SER A 118 -2.27 2.91 0.19
N TRP A 119 -1.37 1.99 -0.20
CA TRP A 119 -1.72 0.65 -0.63
C TRP A 119 -1.11 -0.36 0.33
N ARG A 120 -1.95 -1.05 1.09
CA ARG A 120 -1.55 -2.16 1.96
C ARG A 120 -2.35 -3.43 1.62
N LEU A 121 -1.71 -4.58 1.78
CA LEU A 121 -2.29 -5.92 1.62
C LEU A 121 -2.82 -6.46 2.95
#